data_AF-A0A2U9NLY2-F1
#
_entry.id   AF-A0A2U9NLY2-F1
#
_cell.length_a   1.000
_cell.length_b   1.000
_cell.length_c   1.000
_cell.angle_alpha   90.00
_cell.angle_beta   90.00
_cell.angle_gamma   90.00
#
_symmetry.space_group_name_H-M   'P 1'
#
loop_
_entity.id
_entity.type
_entity.pdbx_description
1 polymer ?
#
loop_
_entity_poly.entity_id
_entity_poly.type
_entity_poly.pdbx_seq_one_letter_code
_entity_poly.pdbx_strand_id
1 'polypeptide(L)'
;MDPTFNNVIDHRLVASIDDFFDGIRTSDMDKFICTRQIIDKDVTDSRNQGILHVETRSLAVGVNDWMQVLCDTFTNLEVETERRAARFKDLVTTTEAHEDHSHSPSSSRSPSPYRATRSPSPSSSSQL
;
A
#
# COMPACT_ATOMS: atom_id res chain seq x y z
N MET A 1 -28.20 -38.82 -5.67
CA MET A 1 -27.06 -37.90 -5.59
C MET A 1 -26.07 -38.47 -4.59
N ASP A 2 -24.79 -38.49 -4.93
CA ASP A 2 -23.75 -38.99 -4.03
C ASP A 2 -23.30 -37.85 -3.09
N PRO A 3 -23.58 -37.93 -1.77
CA PRO A 3 -23.17 -36.90 -0.82
C PRO A 3 -21.65 -36.78 -0.71
N THR A 4 -20.89 -37.81 -1.08
CA THR A 4 -19.42 -37.79 -0.99
C THR A 4 -18.80 -36.82 -2.00
N PHE A 5 -19.40 -36.66 -3.17
CA PHE A 5 -18.90 -35.80 -4.23
C PHE A 5 -18.95 -34.31 -3.85
N ASN A 6 -20.08 -33.84 -3.32
CA ASN A 6 -20.23 -32.44 -2.90
C ASN A 6 -19.29 -32.12 -1.74
N ASN A 7 -19.12 -33.03 -0.78
CA ASN A 7 -18.15 -32.86 0.33
C ASN A 7 -16.71 -32.68 -0.18
N VAL A 8 -16.33 -33.39 -1.25
CA VAL A 8 -14.99 -33.25 -1.85
C VAL A 8 -14.83 -31.88 -2.50
N ILE A 9 -15.83 -31.38 -3.22
CA ILE A 9 -15.79 -30.03 -3.80
C ILE A 9 -15.74 -28.98 -2.70
N ASP A 10 -16.58 -29.09 -1.67
CA ASP A 10 -16.64 -28.15 -0.55
C ASP A 10 -15.30 -28.07 0.18
N HIS A 11 -14.70 -29.23 0.49
CA HIS A 11 -13.38 -29.28 1.10
C HIS A 11 -12.32 -28.62 0.23
N ARG A 12 -12.35 -28.84 -1.09
CA ARG A 12 -11.39 -28.24 -2.02
C ARG A 12 -11.60 -26.72 -2.18
N LEU A 13 -12.84 -26.26 -2.17
CA LEU A 13 -13.17 -24.84 -2.16
C LEU A 13 -12.55 -24.14 -0.94
N VAL A 14 -12.73 -24.73 0.25
CA VAL A 14 -12.12 -24.18 1.48
C VAL A 14 -10.60 -24.28 1.44
N ALA A 15 -10.04 -25.44 1.08
CA ALA A 15 -8.57 -25.60 1.00
C ALA A 15 -7.91 -24.66 -0.03
N SER A 16 -8.64 -24.21 -1.05
CA SER A 16 -8.12 -23.22 -2.01
C SER A 16 -7.83 -21.85 -1.38
N ILE A 17 -8.45 -21.53 -0.24
CA ILE A 17 -8.13 -20.36 0.57
C ILE A 17 -6.74 -20.52 1.21
N ASP A 18 -6.48 -21.69 1.78
CA ASP A 18 -5.18 -21.96 2.40
C ASP A 18 -4.07 -21.97 1.35
N ASP A 19 -4.32 -22.57 0.19
CA ASP A 19 -3.39 -22.55 -0.95
C ASP A 19 -3.09 -21.13 -1.44
N PHE A 20 -4.08 -20.23 -1.41
CA PHE A 20 -3.90 -18.82 -1.76
C PHE A 20 -2.95 -18.11 -0.79
N PHE A 21 -3.19 -18.23 0.52
CA PHE A 21 -2.32 -17.60 1.52
C PHE A 21 -0.92 -18.23 1.56
N ASP A 22 -0.83 -19.54 1.36
CA ASP A 22 0.46 -20.21 1.22
C ASP A 22 1.23 -19.65 0.02
N GLY A 23 0.57 -19.48 -1.13
CA GLY A 23 1.17 -18.91 -2.33
C GLY A 23 1.63 -17.47 -2.17
N ILE A 24 0.87 -16.63 -1.45
CA ILE A 24 1.32 -15.28 -1.07
C ILE A 24 2.58 -15.36 -0.21
N ARG A 25 2.59 -16.25 0.80
CA ARG A 25 3.70 -16.40 1.74
C ARG A 25 4.97 -16.89 1.07
N THR A 26 4.85 -17.84 0.14
CA THR A 26 5.99 -18.43 -0.59
C THR A 26 6.37 -17.65 -1.84
N SER A 27 5.53 -16.69 -2.26
CA SER A 27 5.62 -16.02 -3.57
C SER A 27 5.54 -16.98 -4.76
N ASP A 28 4.84 -18.11 -4.59
CA ASP A 28 4.57 -19.11 -5.62
C ASP A 28 3.06 -19.41 -5.69
N MET A 29 2.41 -18.92 -6.75
CA MET A 29 0.96 -19.04 -6.92
C MET A 29 0.56 -20.25 -7.77
N ASP A 30 1.49 -21.05 -8.27
CA ASP A 30 1.20 -22.11 -9.25
C ASP A 30 0.27 -23.17 -8.67
N LYS A 31 0.50 -23.55 -7.40
CA LYS A 31 -0.35 -24.50 -6.68
C LYS A 31 -1.79 -24.00 -6.58
N PHE A 32 -1.98 -22.76 -6.15
CA PHE A 32 -3.30 -22.15 -6.03
C PHE A 32 -4.02 -22.08 -7.38
N ILE A 33 -3.33 -21.62 -8.42
CA ILE A 33 -3.88 -21.51 -9.78
C ILE A 33 -4.33 -22.87 -10.29
N CYS A 34 -3.48 -23.90 -10.11
CA CYS A 34 -3.79 -25.27 -10.52
C CYS A 34 -5.02 -25.80 -9.76
N THR A 35 -5.04 -25.69 -8.43
CA THR A 35 -6.20 -26.07 -7.60
C THR A 35 -7.48 -25.37 -8.06
N ARG A 36 -7.40 -24.06 -8.35
CA ARG A 36 -8.55 -23.25 -8.78
C ARG A 36 -9.10 -23.68 -10.13
N GLN A 37 -8.26 -23.98 -11.11
CA GLN A 37 -8.67 -24.47 -12.43
C GLN A 37 -9.42 -25.79 -12.34
N ILE A 38 -8.95 -26.71 -11.49
CA ILE A 38 -9.61 -28.01 -11.31
C ILE A 38 -10.97 -27.80 -10.63
N ILE A 39 -11.06 -26.93 -9.62
CA ILE A 39 -12.34 -26.61 -8.95
C ILE A 39 -13.33 -26.01 -9.94
N ASP A 40 -12.90 -25.04 -10.75
CA ASP A 40 -13.78 -24.36 -11.72
C ASP A 40 -14.36 -25.34 -12.75
N LYS A 41 -13.52 -26.24 -13.25
CA LYS A 41 -13.95 -27.33 -14.13
C LYS A 41 -14.96 -28.24 -13.44
N ASP A 42 -14.65 -28.72 -12.24
CA ASP A 42 -15.51 -29.66 -11.53
C ASP A 42 -16.87 -29.04 -11.18
N VAL A 43 -16.89 -27.77 -10.76
CA VAL A 43 -18.12 -27.02 -10.48
C VAL A 43 -18.93 -26.82 -11.76
N THR A 44 -18.29 -26.45 -12.87
CA THR A 44 -18.96 -26.21 -14.15
C THR A 44 -19.55 -27.51 -14.73
N ASP A 45 -18.76 -28.58 -14.76
CA ASP A 45 -19.19 -29.89 -15.25
C ASP A 45 -20.35 -30.44 -14.42
N SER A 46 -20.28 -30.32 -13.10
CA SER A 46 -21.32 -30.79 -12.17
C SER A 46 -22.61 -29.96 -12.24
N ARG A 47 -22.47 -28.65 -12.48
CA ARG A 47 -23.61 -27.76 -12.70
C ARG A 47 -24.35 -28.13 -13.98
N ASN A 48 -23.63 -28.39 -15.06
CA ASN A 48 -24.21 -28.78 -16.35
C ASN A 48 -24.93 -30.13 -16.27
N GLN A 49 -24.45 -31.04 -15.41
CA GLN A 49 -25.07 -32.35 -15.18
C GLN A 49 -26.22 -32.32 -14.15
N GLY A 50 -26.45 -31.18 -13.48
CA GLY A 50 -27.47 -31.07 -12.43
C GLY A 50 -27.15 -31.85 -11.15
N ILE A 51 -25.87 -32.17 -10.92
CA ILE A 51 -25.40 -33.01 -9.79
C ILE A 51 -24.98 -32.15 -8.59
N LEU A 52 -24.68 -30.87 -8.83
CA LEU A 52 -24.16 -29.96 -7.82
C LEU A 52 -25.22 -29.51 -6.81
N HIS A 53 -24.98 -29.74 -5.52
CA HIS A 53 -25.89 -29.35 -4.45
C HIS A 53 -26.01 -27.82 -4.32
N VAL A 54 -27.18 -27.34 -3.86
CA VAL A 54 -27.43 -25.90 -3.69
C VAL A 54 -26.47 -25.28 -2.68
N GLU A 55 -26.14 -25.99 -1.60
CA GLU A 55 -25.19 -25.51 -0.59
C GLU A 55 -23.78 -25.38 -1.16
N THR A 56 -23.28 -26.38 -1.89
CA THR A 56 -21.99 -26.33 -2.59
C THR A 56 -21.93 -25.18 -3.59
N ARG A 57 -23.03 -24.92 -4.31
CA ARG A 57 -23.13 -23.75 -5.21
C ARG A 57 -23.01 -22.44 -4.44
N SER A 58 -23.71 -22.32 -3.32
CA SER A 58 -23.63 -21.13 -2.46
C SER A 58 -22.23 -20.94 -1.91
N LEU A 59 -21.57 -22.02 -1.49
CA LEU A 59 -20.19 -21.99 -1.02
C LEU A 59 -19.23 -21.55 -2.14
N ALA A 60 -19.36 -22.11 -3.33
CA ALA A 60 -18.53 -21.75 -4.48
C ALA A 60 -18.62 -20.25 -4.82
N VAL A 61 -19.83 -19.69 -4.81
CA VAL A 61 -20.06 -18.25 -4.98
C VAL A 61 -19.42 -17.46 -3.84
N GLY A 62 -19.67 -17.85 -2.58
CA GLY A 62 -19.11 -17.15 -1.42
C GLY A 62 -17.58 -17.13 -1.39
N VAL A 63 -16.93 -18.25 -1.71
CA VAL A 63 -15.46 -18.32 -1.81
C VAL A 63 -14.96 -17.46 -2.98
N ASN A 64 -15.67 -17.42 -4.10
CA ASN A 64 -15.30 -16.56 -5.22
C ASN A 64 -15.37 -15.07 -4.87
N ASP A 65 -16.45 -14.64 -4.24
CA ASP A 65 -16.64 -13.25 -3.82
C ASP A 65 -15.57 -12.84 -2.81
N TRP A 66 -15.23 -13.73 -1.88
CA TRP A 66 -14.19 -13.46 -0.89
C TRP A 66 -12.80 -13.36 -1.53
N MET A 67 -12.47 -14.25 -2.47
CA MET A 67 -11.23 -14.17 -3.24
C MET A 67 -11.12 -12.87 -4.04
N GLN A 68 -12.22 -12.42 -4.64
CA GLN A 68 -12.24 -11.13 -5.34
C GLN A 68 -11.90 -9.98 -4.39
N VAL A 69 -12.54 -9.93 -3.22
CA VAL A 69 -12.27 -8.88 -2.21
C VAL A 69 -10.81 -8.91 -1.75
N LEU A 70 -10.23 -10.10 -1.56
CA LEU A 70 -8.82 -10.23 -1.19
C LEU A 70 -7.89 -9.68 -2.29
N CYS A 71 -8.10 -10.11 -3.54
CA CYS A 71 -7.32 -9.62 -4.68
C CYS A 71 -7.41 -8.10 -4.85
N ASP A 72 -8.63 -7.53 -4.76
CA ASP A 72 -8.85 -6.09 -4.83
C ASP A 72 -8.12 -5.37 -3.69
N THR A 73 -8.15 -5.94 -2.48
CA THR A 73 -7.47 -5.37 -1.31
C THR A 73 -5.95 -5.37 -1.48
N PHE A 74 -5.36 -6.46 -1.93
CA PHE A 74 -3.91 -6.55 -2.16
C PHE A 74 -3.46 -5.62 -3.31
N THR A 75 -4.23 -5.55 -4.38
CA THR A 75 -3.95 -4.62 -5.50
C THR A 75 -4.02 -3.16 -5.04
N ASN A 76 -5.03 -2.79 -4.24
CA ASN A 76 -5.14 -1.45 -3.69
C ASN A 76 -4.00 -1.12 -2.71
N LEU A 77 -3.54 -2.11 -1.94
CA LEU A 77 -2.39 -1.95 -1.06
C LEU A 77 -1.12 -1.68 -1.85
N GLU A 78 -0.88 -2.42 -2.94
CA GLU A 78 0.24 -2.21 -3.85
C GLU A 78 0.27 -0.76 -4.37
N VAL A 79 -0.84 -0.29 -4.96
CA VAL A 79 -0.97 1.09 -5.47
C VAL A 79 -0.69 2.14 -4.39
N GLU A 80 -1.22 1.93 -3.17
CA GLU A 80 -1.01 2.85 -2.06
C GLU A 80 0.46 2.85 -1.58
N THR A 81 1.12 1.69 -1.58
CA THR A 81 2.55 1.60 -1.22
C THR A 81 3.44 2.27 -2.25
N GLU A 82 3.18 2.10 -3.54
CA GLU A 82 3.90 2.79 -4.62
C GLU A 82 3.74 4.31 -4.52
N ARG A 83 2.51 4.78 -4.27
CA ARG A 83 2.22 6.21 -4.09
C ARG A 83 2.99 6.80 -2.91
N ARG A 84 3.12 6.05 -1.80
CA ARG A 84 3.91 6.48 -0.64
C ARG A 84 5.41 6.46 -0.94
N ALA A 85 5.90 5.45 -1.64
CA ALA A 85 7.30 5.35 -2.06
C ALA A 85 7.70 6.53 -2.96
N ALA A 86 6.85 6.91 -3.92
CA ALA A 86 7.07 8.08 -4.78
C ALA A 86 7.16 9.38 -3.96
N ARG A 87 6.23 9.61 -3.03
CA ARG A 87 6.27 10.78 -2.13
C ARG A 87 7.54 10.82 -1.26
N PHE A 88 7.99 9.67 -0.78
CA PHE A 88 9.21 9.59 0.00
C PHE A 88 10.44 9.94 -0.84
N LYS A 89 10.51 9.43 -2.07
CA LYS A 89 11.58 9.77 -3.02
C LYS A 89 11.62 11.28 -3.30
N ASP A 90 10.46 11.90 -3.56
CA ASP A 90 10.38 13.35 -3.79
C ASP A 90 10.87 14.14 -2.56
N LEU A 91 10.46 13.74 -1.35
CA LEU A 91 10.89 14.39 -0.11
C LEU A 91 12.41 14.32 0.09
N VAL A 92 13.02 13.16 -0.15
CA VAL A 92 14.48 12.98 -0.06
C VAL A 92 15.19 13.90 -1.06
N THR A 93 14.76 13.92 -2.32
CA THR A 93 15.37 14.76 -3.36
C THR A 93 15.16 16.27 -3.14
N THR A 94 14.06 16.67 -2.52
CA THR A 94 13.80 18.09 -2.20
C THR A 94 14.64 18.57 -1.02
N THR A 95 15.01 17.67 -0.11
CA THR A 95 15.85 17.99 1.05
C THR A 95 17.31 18.20 0.65
N GLU A 96 17.81 17.45 -0.35
CA GLU A 96 19.18 17.59 -0.89
C GLU A 96 19.36 18.87 -1.74
N ALA A 97 18.29 19.48 -2.23
CA ALA A 97 18.37 20.71 -3.04
C ALA A 97 18.61 22.00 -2.23
N HIS A 98 18.75 21.92 -0.89
CA HIS A 98 18.89 23.11 -0.03
C HIS A 98 20.22 23.24 0.73
N GLU A 99 21.24 22.43 0.41
CA GLU A 99 22.56 22.53 1.09
C GLU A 99 23.72 23.04 0.22
N ASP A 100 23.55 23.28 -1.08
CA ASP A 100 24.69 23.59 -1.96
C ASP A 100 24.59 24.91 -2.74
N HIS A 101 24.21 26.00 -2.08
CA HIS A 101 24.48 27.37 -2.56
C HIS A 101 25.22 28.20 -1.50
N SER A 102 26.37 27.69 -1.07
CA SER A 102 27.41 28.49 -0.42
C SER A 102 28.17 29.32 -1.46
N HIS A 103 27.56 30.37 -2.02
CA HIS A 103 28.31 31.46 -2.68
C HIS A 103 27.66 32.83 -2.49
N SER A 104 28.31 33.63 -1.62
CA SER A 104 28.33 35.09 -1.51
C SER A 104 27.25 35.80 -0.64
N PRO A 105 27.65 36.48 0.47
CA PRO A 105 26.73 37.27 1.30
C PRO A 105 26.53 38.65 0.66
N SER A 106 25.46 38.82 -0.13
CA SER A 106 25.04 40.15 -0.57
C SER A 106 24.16 40.79 0.49
N SER A 107 24.64 41.93 0.98
CA SER A 107 23.98 42.90 1.84
C SER A 107 22.51 43.16 1.46
N SER A 108 21.57 42.79 2.32
CA SER A 108 20.23 43.40 2.33
C SER A 108 19.90 43.91 3.72
N ARG A 109 20.08 45.23 3.87
CA ARG A 109 19.65 46.06 5.01
C ARG A 109 18.17 45.81 5.33
N SER A 110 17.88 45.33 6.52
CA SER A 110 16.54 45.42 7.10
C SER A 110 16.26 46.87 7.51
N PRO A 111 15.10 47.47 7.15
CA PRO A 111 14.72 48.76 7.67
C PRO A 111 13.86 48.62 8.92
N SER A 112 14.07 49.54 9.88
CA SER A 112 13.16 50.04 10.94
C SER A 112 13.40 49.52 12.38
N PRO A 113 12.96 50.22 13.45
CA PRO A 113 12.46 51.61 13.59
C PRO A 113 13.10 52.44 14.76
N TYR A 114 13.03 53.76 14.61
CA TYR A 114 12.90 54.82 15.63
C TYR A 114 13.14 54.56 17.14
N ARG A 115 14.07 55.38 17.68
CA ARG A 115 13.98 56.23 18.90
C ARG A 115 14.17 55.56 20.28
N ALA A 116 15.27 55.90 20.97
CA ALA A 116 15.28 56.83 22.13
C ALA A 116 16.62 56.79 22.90
N THR A 117 17.25 57.97 22.99
CA THR A 117 17.97 58.54 24.16
C THR A 117 18.84 57.61 25.02
N ARG A 118 20.16 57.84 24.98
CA ARG A 118 21.00 57.95 26.18
C ARG A 118 22.33 58.65 25.84
N SER A 119 22.42 59.90 26.31
CA SER A 119 23.57 60.64 26.84
C SER A 119 24.96 60.49 26.18
N PRO A 120 25.59 61.57 25.70
CA PRO A 120 27.01 61.56 25.38
C PRO A 120 27.86 61.56 26.66
N SER A 121 28.92 60.75 26.69
CA SER A 121 29.96 60.77 27.74
C SER A 121 30.88 62.00 27.57
N PRO A 122 31.43 62.56 28.66
CA PRO A 122 32.32 63.71 28.60
C PRO A 122 33.72 63.25 28.17
N SER A 123 34.39 64.03 27.33
CA SER A 123 35.84 63.94 27.15
C SER A 123 36.47 65.28 27.51
N SER A 124 37.34 65.22 28.50
CA SER A 124 38.26 66.28 28.91
C SER A 124 39.01 66.82 27.71
N SER A 125 38.98 68.14 27.54
CA SER A 125 39.90 68.84 26.65
C SER A 125 40.88 69.63 27.50
N SER A 126 42.13 69.19 27.45
CA SER A 126 43.31 69.93 27.87
C SER A 126 43.60 71.03 26.86
N GLN A 127 44.03 72.21 27.33
CA GLN A 127 45.17 73.02 26.87
C GLN A 127 44.91 74.54 26.93
N LEU A 128 45.89 75.20 27.57
CA LEU A 128 46.35 76.59 27.47
C LEU A 128 45.53 77.69 28.18
#